data_AF-A0A1F3M8X2-F1
#
_entry.id   AF-A0A1F3M8X2-F1
#
_cell.length_a   1.000
_cell.length_b   1.000
_cell.length_c   1.000
_cell.angle_alpha   90.00
_cell.angle_beta   90.00
_cell.angle_gamma   90.00
#
_symmetry.space_group_name_H-M   'P 1'
#
loop_
_entity.id
_entity.type
_entity.pdbx_description
1 polymer ?
#
loop_
_entity_poly.entity_id
_entity_poly.type
_entity_poly.pdbx_seq_one_letter_code
_entity_poly.pdbx_strand_id
1 'polypeptide(L)' 'MLDDVLPQFGRKFVLKKTNANMPVGMIKTMKLGIHAVPALLVDQKIVFRSVPTREELINILSSY' A
#
# COMPACT_ATOMS: atom_id res chain seq x y z
N MET A 1 -2.99 -0.71 12.52
CA MET A 1 -2.93 -1.88 11.61
C MET A 1 -1.60 -1.99 10.88
N LEU A 2 -1.27 -1.11 9.92
CA LEU A 2 0.04 -1.20 9.23
C LEU A 2 1.21 -1.07 10.20
N ASP A 3 1.13 -0.13 11.14
CA ASP A 3 2.16 0.07 12.18
C ASP A 3 2.30 -1.13 13.13
N ASP A 4 1.31 -2.01 13.21
CA ASP A 4 1.34 -3.23 14.04
C ASP A 4 1.84 -4.46 13.27
N VAL A 5 1.59 -4.50 11.95
CA VAL A 5 1.90 -5.64 11.08
C VAL A 5 3.30 -5.52 10.50
N LEU A 6 3.70 -4.34 10.03
CA LEU A 6 4.99 -4.13 9.38
C LEU A 6 6.21 -4.48 10.26
N PRO A 7 6.24 -4.19 11.58
CA PRO A 7 7.35 -4.60 12.44
C PRO A 7 7.60 -6.11 12.48
N GLN A 8 6.59 -6.95 12.22
CA GLN A 8 6.72 -8.41 12.21
C GLN A 8 7.60 -8.91 11.06
N PHE A 9 7.74 -8.10 10.00
CA PHE A 9 8.60 -8.37 8.85
C PHE A 9 9.96 -7.66 8.96
N GLY A 10 10.31 -7.15 10.14
CA GLY A 10 11.58 -6.46 10.40
C GLY A 10 11.78 -5.23 9.51
N ARG A 11 12.92 -5.18 8.80
CA ARG A 11 13.28 -4.07 7.90
C ARG A 11 12.94 -4.34 6.43
N LYS A 12 12.18 -5.41 6.13
CA LYS A 12 11.88 -5.82 4.74
C LYS A 12 11.00 -4.82 4.01
N PHE A 13 10.08 -4.16 4.72
CA PHE A 13 9.15 -3.19 4.14
C PHE A 13 9.37 -1.81 4.75
N VAL A 14 9.26 -0.78 3.90
CA VAL A 14 9.31 0.63 4.32
C VAL A 14 7.99 1.30 3.93
N LEU A 15 7.24 1.78 4.91
CA LEU A 15 5.97 2.46 4.67
C LEU A 15 6.21 3.85 4.07
N LYS A 16 5.75 4.04 2.83
CA LYS A 16 5.73 5.36 2.17
C LYS A 16 4.29 5.79 1.92
N LYS A 17 3.90 6.92 2.49
CA LYS A 17 2.56 7.52 2.30
C LYS A 17 2.62 8.54 1.17
N THR A 18 1.57 8.59 0.34
CA THR A 18 1.43 9.60 -0.71
C THR A 18 0.00 10.13 -0.66
N ASN A 19 -0.16 11.44 -0.54
CA ASN A 19 -1.47 12.07 -0.61
C ASN A 19 -1.93 12.16 -2.07
N ALA A 20 -3.01 11.45 -2.41
CA ALA A 20 -3.55 11.41 -3.76
C ALA A 20 -4.05 12.78 -4.25
N ASN A 21 -4.40 13.70 -3.35
CA ASN A 21 -4.91 15.03 -3.70
C ASN A 21 -3.80 16.06 -4.01
N MET A 22 -2.52 15.70 -3.80
CA MET A 22 -1.39 16.56 -4.17
C MET A 22 -1.04 16.34 -5.65
N PRO A 23 -0.48 17.33 -6.37
CA PRO A 23 -0.14 17.20 -7.79
C PRO A 23 0.68 15.94 -8.13
N VAL A 24 1.70 15.64 -7.34
CA VAL A 24 2.53 14.43 -7.50
C VAL A 24 1.73 13.15 -7.24
N GLY A 25 0.81 13.19 -6.27
CA GLY A 25 -0.10 12.08 -5.96
C GLY A 25 -1.08 11.82 -7.10
N MET A 26 -1.69 12.87 -7.66
CA MET A 26 -2.60 12.77 -8.80
C MET A 26 -1.93 12.17 -10.03
N ILE A 27 -0.72 12.65 -10.37
CA ILE A 27 0.04 12.09 -11.50
C ILE A 27 0.32 10.59 -11.27
N LYS A 28 0.68 10.22 -10.04
CA LYS A 28 0.98 8.84 -9.67
C LYS A 28 -0.25 7.95 -9.70
N THR A 29 -1.40 8.41 -9.18
CA THR A 29 -2.65 7.64 -9.19
C THR A 29 -3.16 7.45 -10.61
N MET A 30 -3.10 8.48 -11.45
CA MET A 30 -3.45 8.37 -12.87
C MET A 30 -2.54 7.40 -13.62
N LYS A 31 -1.22 7.52 -13.45
CA LYS A 31 -0.22 6.65 -14.12
C LYS A 31 -0.40 5.18 -13.73
N LEU A 32 -0.82 4.90 -12.51
CA LEU A 32 -1.00 3.54 -11.98
C LEU A 32 -2.43 3.01 -12.13
N GLY A 33 -3.35 3.76 -12.72
CA GLY A 33 -4.76 3.35 -12.87
C GLY A 33 -5.50 3.23 -11.54
N ILE A 34 -5.14 4.04 -10.53
CA ILE A 34 -5.80 4.07 -9.23
C ILE A 34 -6.98 5.02 -9.32
N HIS A 35 -8.18 4.44 -9.39
CA HIS A 35 -9.45 5.18 -9.48
C HIS A 35 -10.16 5.37 -8.13
N ALA A 36 -9.72 4.65 -7.09
CA ALA A 36 -10.30 4.69 -5.75
C ALA A 36 -9.18 4.70 -4.70
N VAL A 37 -9.42 5.44 -3.60
CA VAL A 37 -8.52 5.53 -2.45
C VAL A 37 -9.28 5.12 -1.18
N PRO A 38 -8.62 4.53 -0.16
CA PRO A 38 -7.18 4.24 -0.08
C PRO A 38 -6.75 3.01 -0.90
N ALA A 39 -5.54 3.08 -1.48
CA ALA A 39 -4.90 1.96 -2.20
C ALA A 39 -3.51 1.68 -1.63
N LEU A 40 -3.15 0.39 -1.54
CA LEU A 40 -1.84 -0.06 -1.06
C LEU A 40 -1.05 -0.68 -2.20
N LEU A 41 0.25 -0.37 -2.20
CA LEU A 41 1.18 -0.84 -3.20
C LEU A 41 2.41 -1.46 -2.55
N VAL A 42 2.86 -2.58 -3.11
CA VAL A 42 4.15 -3.23 -2.81
C VAL A 42 4.92 -3.29 -4.11
N ASP A 43 6.17 -2.83 -4.12
CA ASP A 43 7.01 -2.75 -5.33
C ASP A 43 6.31 -2.13 -6.56
N GLN A 44 5.58 -1.03 -6.33
CA GLN A 44 4.82 -0.30 -7.35
C GLN A 44 3.65 -1.08 -7.98
N LYS A 45 3.34 -2.29 -7.49
CA LYS A 45 2.15 -3.06 -7.87
C LYS A 45 1.03 -2.82 -6.86
N ILE A 46 -0.19 -2.63 -7.37
CA ILE A 46 -1.38 -2.47 -6.53
C ILE A 46 -1.73 -3.82 -5.92
N VAL A 47 -1.58 -3.93 -4.60
CA VAL A 47 -1.95 -5.14 -3.84
C VAL A 47 -3.35 -5.04 -3.24
N PHE A 48 -3.77 -3.82 -2.87
CA PHE A 48 -5.12 -3.57 -2.35
C PHE A 48 -5.67 -2.27 -2.92
N ARG A 49 -6.95 -2.29 -3.31
CA ARG A 49 -7.71 -1.12 -3.78
C ARG A 49 -8.67 -0.54 -2.72
N SER A 50 -8.65 -1.13 -1.53
CA SER A 50 -9.47 -0.77 -0.38
C SER A 50 -8.65 -0.99 0.90
N VAL A 51 -9.24 -0.70 2.06
CA VAL A 51 -8.64 -1.04 3.36
C VAL A 51 -8.72 -2.56 3.53
N PRO A 52 -7.58 -3.28 3.59
CA PRO A 52 -7.60 -4.72 3.81
C PRO A 52 -7.82 -5.05 5.29
N THR A 53 -8.18 -6.31 5.57
CA THR A 53 -8.12 -6.86 6.91
C THR A 53 -6.66 -7.12 7.35
N ARG A 54 -6.47 -7.35 8.65
CA ARG A 54 -5.15 -7.69 9.20
C ARG A 54 -4.60 -8.99 8.61
N GLU A 55 -5.44 -10.01 8.46
CA GLU A 55 -5.05 -11.34 7.95
C GLU A 55 -4.68 -11.30 6.47
N GLU A 56 -5.49 -10.64 5.64
CA GLU A 56 -5.18 -10.45 4.21
C GLU A 56 -3.84 -9.73 4.01
N LEU A 57 -3.59 -8.70 4.81
CA LEU A 57 -2.33 -7.96 4.76
C LEU A 57 -1.14 -8.86 5.10
N ILE A 58 -1.24 -9.65 6.18
CA ILE A 58 -0.17 -10.59 6.59
C ILE A 58 0.07 -11.64 5.50
N ASN A 59 -1.00 -12.22 4.96
CA ASN A 59 -0.90 -13.25 3.92
C ASN A 59 -0.20 -12.73 2.66
N ILE A 60 -0.58 -11.53 2.18
CA ILE A 60 0.09 -10.93 1.02
C ILE A 60 1.55 -10.62 1.34
N LEU A 61 1.86 -9.96 2.47
CA LEU A 61 3.23 -9.58 2.81
C LEU A 61 4.15 -10.78 3.02
N SER A 62 3.61 -11.93 3.45
CA SER A 62 4.36 -13.17 3.61
C SER A 62 4.70 -13.85 2.28
N SER A 63 4.02 -13.49 1.18
CA SER A 63 4.30 -14.02 -0.16
C SER A 63 5.47 -13.31 -0.87
N TYR A 64 5.91 -12.16 -0.35
CA TYR A 64 7.11 -11.45 -0.77
C TYR A 64 8.27 -11.83 0.13
#